data_AF-A0A932ZPC0-F1
#
_entry.id   AF-A0A932ZPC0-F1
#
_cell.length_a   1.000
_cell.length_b   1.000
_cell.length_c   1.000
_cell.angle_alpha   90.00
_cell.angle_beta   90.00
_cell.angle_gamma   90.00
#
_symmetry.space_group_name_H-M   'P 1'
#
loop_
_entity.id
_entity.type
_entity.pdbx_description
1 polymer ?
#
loop_
_entity_poly.entity_id
_entity_poly.type
_entity_poly.pdbx_seq_one_letter_code
_entity_poly.pdbx_strand_id
1 'polypeptide(L)'
;MKNLFLALLGILLLGTAAVGAEENTPTPKDTKTMHMTIEGMTCSMCSAMITKKLKPLCQTVSIDHKSGEGQCTYETGKTNQEAVVKAVTDAGYKVVETH
;
A
#
# COMPACT_ATOMS: atom_id res chain seq x y z
N MET A 1 -29.53 42.23 32.75
CA MET A 1 -30.68 42.25 31.82
C MET A 1 -30.14 41.81 30.48
N LYS A 2 -30.47 40.57 30.10
CA LYS A 2 -31.25 40.27 28.87
C LYS A 2 -30.52 40.83 27.64
N ASN A 3 -30.05 40.06 26.67
CA ASN A 3 -30.47 38.77 26.15
C ASN A 3 -29.75 38.65 24.78
N LEU A 4 -29.32 37.46 24.36
CA LEU A 4 -29.99 36.72 23.29
C LEU A 4 -29.62 37.19 21.88
N PHE A 5 -28.66 36.49 21.27
CA PHE A 5 -28.55 36.19 19.84
C PHE A 5 -27.44 35.13 19.74
N LEU A 6 -27.67 33.86 20.07
CA LEU A 6 -28.23 32.86 19.16
C LEU A 6 -27.86 33.11 17.69
N ALA A 7 -26.72 32.56 17.28
CA ALA A 7 -26.44 32.12 15.93
C ALA A 7 -25.74 30.76 15.99
N LEU A 8 -26.54 29.75 16.31
CA LEU A 8 -26.34 28.38 15.85
C LEU A 8 -26.60 28.35 14.34
N LEU A 9 -25.61 27.95 13.55
CA LEU A 9 -25.65 27.45 12.16
C LEU A 9 -24.21 27.65 11.66
N GLY A 10 -23.35 26.67 11.51
CA GLY A 10 -23.56 25.27 11.19
C GLY A 10 -22.38 24.89 10.32
N ILE A 11 -21.33 24.31 10.90
CA ILE A 11 -20.28 23.62 10.16
C ILE A 11 -19.93 22.37 10.96
N LEU A 12 -20.85 21.42 10.93
CA LEU A 12 -20.56 20.02 11.23
C LEU A 12 -20.41 19.30 9.89
N LEU A 13 -19.33 19.64 9.16
CA LEU A 13 -18.83 18.78 8.09
C LEU A 13 -17.85 17.80 8.72
N LEU A 14 -18.39 16.72 9.31
CA LEU A 14 -17.65 15.48 9.53
C LEU A 14 -17.47 14.82 8.16
N GLY A 15 -16.57 15.40 7.37
CA GLY A 15 -16.10 14.86 6.10
C GLY A 15 -14.81 14.08 6.33
N THR A 16 -14.81 12.83 5.89
CA THR A 16 -13.66 11.96 5.62
C THR A 16 -12.77 11.64 6.82
N ALA A 17 -12.99 10.44 7.36
CA ALA A 17 -11.93 9.69 8.00
C ALA A 17 -10.74 9.63 7.03
N ALA A 18 -9.69 10.35 7.37
CA ALA A 18 -8.37 10.20 6.83
C ALA A 18 -7.93 8.74 7.06
N VAL A 19 -8.00 7.92 6.01
CA VAL A 19 -7.10 6.76 5.93
C VAL A 19 -5.73 7.35 5.63
N GLY A 20 -4.87 7.28 6.64
CA GLY A 20 -3.50 7.74 6.57
C GLY A 20 -2.76 7.12 5.41
N ALA A 21 -2.32 7.98 4.50
CA ALA A 21 -1.00 7.86 3.91
C ALA A 21 -0.17 8.96 4.56
N GLU A 22 0.40 8.64 5.73
CA GLU A 22 1.48 9.45 6.31
C GLU A 22 2.63 9.49 5.30
N GLU A 23 2.79 10.66 4.69
CA GLU A 23 3.94 11.09 3.94
C GLU A 23 5.15 11.10 4.89
N ASN A 24 5.91 10.02 4.89
CA ASN A 24 7.25 10.00 5.47
C ASN A 24 8.24 10.19 4.33
N THR A 25 8.79 11.39 4.21
CA THR A 25 9.68 11.80 3.13
C THR A 25 11.14 11.50 3.50
N PRO A 26 11.79 10.47 2.93
CA PRO A 26 13.23 10.44 2.78
C PRO A 26 13.62 11.11 1.46
N THR A 27 14.71 11.89 1.49
CA THR A 27 15.62 12.26 0.37
C THR A 27 15.32 11.65 -1.00
N PRO A 28 15.45 12.39 -2.12
CA PRO A 28 15.14 11.91 -3.47
C PRO A 28 16.04 10.73 -3.85
N LYS A 29 15.65 9.53 -3.42
CA LYS A 29 16.07 8.25 -3.94
C LYS A 29 15.07 7.94 -5.02
N ASP A 30 15.53 7.59 -6.21
CA ASP A 30 14.65 7.21 -7.31
C ASP A 30 13.85 5.97 -6.88
N THR A 31 12.59 6.19 -6.52
CA THR A 31 11.67 5.13 -6.12
C THR A 31 10.68 4.88 -7.24
N LYS A 32 10.37 3.61 -7.45
CA LYS A 32 9.32 3.19 -8.38
C LYS A 32 8.31 2.35 -7.62
N THR A 33 7.05 2.70 -7.79
CA THR A 33 5.92 1.89 -7.34
C THR A 33 5.52 0.98 -8.49
N MET A 34 5.35 -0.30 -8.17
CA MET A 34 4.88 -1.33 -9.07
C MET A 34 3.64 -1.95 -8.48
N HIS A 35 2.60 -2.03 -9.29
CA HIS A 35 1.39 -2.76 -8.96
C HIS A 35 1.42 -4.12 -9.65
N MET A 36 0.81 -5.12 -9.02
CA MET A 36 0.83 -6.48 -9.50
C MET A 36 -0.39 -7.26 -9.05
N THR A 37 -0.91 -8.09 -9.93
CA THR A 37 -1.96 -9.04 -9.62
C THR A 37 -1.32 -10.40 -9.35
N ILE A 38 -1.64 -11.01 -8.20
CA ILE A 38 -1.02 -12.25 -7.71
C ILE A 38 -2.10 -13.34 -7.61
N GLU A 39 -1.86 -14.45 -8.29
CA GLU A 39 -2.68 -15.66 -8.19
C GLU A 39 -2.26 -16.55 -7.02
N GLY A 40 -3.22 -17.33 -6.52
CA GLY A 40 -2.99 -18.34 -5.47
C GLY A 40 -3.05 -17.81 -4.04
N MET A 41 -3.41 -16.54 -3.83
CA MET A 41 -3.70 -16.01 -2.49
C MET A 41 -5.10 -16.44 -2.05
N THR A 42 -5.18 -17.50 -1.24
CA THR A 42 -6.48 -18.03 -0.75
C THR A 42 -6.75 -17.75 0.73
N CYS A 43 -5.78 -17.15 1.45
CA CYS A 43 -5.89 -16.90 2.88
C CYS A 43 -5.09 -15.67 3.32
N SER A 44 -5.50 -15.02 4.42
CA SER A 44 -4.77 -13.92 5.08
C SER A 44 -3.32 -14.26 5.43
N MET A 45 -2.99 -15.55 5.61
CA MET A 45 -1.63 -16.01 5.86
C MET A 45 -0.75 -15.94 4.59
N CYS A 46 -1.35 -16.05 3.40
CA CYS A 46 -0.65 -15.96 2.12
C CYS A 46 -0.10 -14.54 1.89
N SER A 47 -0.92 -13.51 2.10
CA SER A 47 -0.48 -12.12 1.95
C SER A 47 0.64 -11.75 2.93
N ALA A 48 0.62 -12.29 4.15
CA ALA A 48 1.68 -12.09 5.13
C ALA A 48 3.02 -12.71 4.68
N MET A 49 3.00 -13.91 4.08
CA MET A 49 4.20 -14.57 3.54
C MET A 49 4.82 -13.78 2.39
N ILE A 50 3.99 -13.31 1.45
CA ILE A 50 4.45 -12.49 0.32
C ILE A 50 5.05 -11.18 0.85
N THR A 51 4.37 -10.51 1.78
CA THR A 51 4.84 -9.28 2.40
C THR A 51 6.20 -9.47 3.08
N LYS A 52 6.40 -10.58 3.80
CA LYS A 52 7.66 -10.90 4.47
C LYS A 52 8.82 -11.08 3.47
N LYS A 53 8.54 -11.63 2.28
CA LYS A 53 9.53 -11.82 1.22
C LYS A 53 9.86 -10.54 0.46
N LEU A 54 8.89 -9.63 0.34
CA LEU A 54 9.07 -8.34 -0.34
C LEU A 54 9.68 -7.24 0.54
N LYS A 55 9.49 -7.28 1.87
CA LYS A 55 10.04 -6.30 2.83
C LYS A 55 11.55 -5.99 2.67
N PRO A 56 12.43 -6.95 2.35
CA PRO A 56 13.86 -6.65 2.15
C PRO A 56 14.17 -5.91 0.85
N LEU A 57 13.27 -5.96 -0.14
CA LEU A 57 13.45 -5.42 -1.50
C LEU A 57 12.70 -4.10 -1.71
N CYS A 58 11.58 -3.94 -1.02
CA CYS A 58 10.67 -2.81 -1.13
C CYS A 58 10.72 -1.95 0.13
N GLN A 59 10.65 -0.64 -0.04
CA GLN A 59 10.43 0.31 1.07
C GLN A 59 9.01 0.20 1.63
N THR A 60 8.03 0.02 0.74
CA THR A 60 6.61 -0.14 1.09
C THR A 60 6.06 -1.36 0.38
N VAL A 61 5.26 -2.15 1.09
CA VAL A 61 4.57 -3.33 0.55
C VAL A 61 3.14 -3.34 1.05
N SER A 62 2.18 -3.50 0.14
CA SER A 62 0.77 -3.72 0.43
C SER A 62 0.29 -4.91 -0.38
N ILE A 63 -0.36 -5.87 0.26
CA ILE A 63 -0.89 -7.07 -0.41
C ILE A 63 -2.31 -7.31 0.10
N ASP A 64 -3.27 -7.33 -0.82
CA ASP A 64 -4.66 -7.64 -0.55
C ASP A 64 -5.03 -9.02 -1.13
N HIS A 65 -5.12 -10.01 -0.24
CA HIS A 65 -5.51 -11.36 -0.60
C HIS A 65 -6.96 -11.48 -1.09
N LYS A 66 -7.84 -10.50 -0.84
CA LYS A 66 -9.25 -10.55 -1.27
C LYS A 66 -9.40 -10.14 -2.73
N SER A 67 -8.69 -9.09 -3.14
CA SER A 67 -8.70 -8.59 -4.52
C SER A 67 -7.67 -9.27 -5.41
N GLY A 68 -6.63 -9.89 -4.84
CA GLY A 68 -5.51 -10.42 -5.61
C GLY A 68 -4.45 -9.36 -5.90
N GLU A 69 -4.62 -8.14 -5.41
CA GLU A 69 -3.79 -6.99 -5.74
C GLU A 69 -2.60 -6.85 -4.77
N GLY A 70 -1.47 -6.44 -5.33
CA GLY A 70 -0.23 -6.19 -4.63
C GLY A 70 0.43 -4.91 -5.11
N GLN A 71 1.08 -4.21 -4.19
CA GLN A 71 1.86 -3.01 -4.46
C GLN A 71 3.20 -3.12 -3.74
N CYS A 72 4.27 -2.81 -4.46
CA CYS A 72 5.62 -2.68 -3.92
C CYS A 72 6.25 -1.40 -4.43
N THR A 73 6.79 -0.58 -3.51
CA THR A 73 7.63 0.56 -3.85
C THR A 73 9.08 0.20 -3.56
N TYR A 74 9.93 0.20 -4.58
CA TYR A 74 11.35 -0.15 -4.46
C TYR A 74 12.25 0.98 -4.96
N GLU A 75 13.50 1.00 -4.52
CA GLU A 75 14.51 1.91 -5.03
C GLU A 75 15.10 1.34 -6.33
N THR A 76 15.04 2.08 -7.43
CA THR A 76 15.47 1.61 -8.76
C THR A 76 16.97 1.30 -8.83
N GLY A 77 17.78 1.87 -7.94
CA GLY A 77 19.21 1.57 -7.79
C GLY A 77 19.53 0.33 -6.94
N LYS A 78 18.55 -0.26 -6.25
CA LYS A 78 18.73 -1.44 -5.36
C LYS A 78 17.93 -2.65 -5.79
N THR A 79 16.83 -2.45 -6.48
CA THR A 79 15.89 -3.49 -6.89
C THR A 79 15.24 -3.08 -8.20
N ASN A 80 14.75 -4.07 -8.94
CA ASN A 80 13.98 -3.89 -10.16
C ASN A 80 12.71 -4.74 -10.12
N GLN A 81 11.84 -4.51 -11.11
CA GLN A 81 10.57 -5.24 -11.25
C GLN A 81 10.77 -6.77 -11.30
N GLU A 82 11.79 -7.25 -12.01
CA GLU A 82 12.06 -8.69 -12.13
C GLU A 82 12.41 -9.34 -10.79
N ALA A 83 13.22 -8.67 -9.96
CA ALA A 83 13.57 -9.14 -8.61
C ALA A 83 12.34 -9.19 -7.69
N VAL A 84 11.43 -8.23 -7.82
CA VAL A 84 10.15 -8.22 -7.08
C VAL A 84 9.28 -9.40 -7.51
N VAL A 85 9.09 -9.63 -8.81
CA VAL A 85 8.33 -10.79 -9.32
C VAL A 85 8.97 -12.09 -8.86
N LYS A 86 10.30 -12.21 -8.97
CA LYS A 86 11.03 -13.40 -8.53
C LYS A 86 10.81 -13.66 -7.03
N ALA A 87 10.82 -12.65 -6.18
CA ALA A 87 10.57 -12.82 -4.75
C ALA A 87 9.15 -13.33 -4.45
N VAL A 88 8.16 -12.93 -5.24
CA VAL A 88 6.79 -13.47 -5.17
C VAL A 88 6.77 -14.94 -5.63
N THR A 89 7.48 -15.27 -6.70
CA THR A 89 7.62 -16.67 -7.19
C THR A 89 8.35 -17.57 -6.19
N ASP A 90 9.45 -17.10 -5.59
CA ASP A 90 10.19 -17.80 -4.55
C ASP A 90 9.36 -17.97 -3.26
N ALA A 91 8.30 -17.16 -3.07
CA ALA A 91 7.33 -17.33 -2.00
C ALA A 91 6.25 -18.39 -2.33
N GLY A 92 6.24 -18.93 -3.54
CA GLY A 92 5.28 -19.93 -4.02
C GLY A 92 4.05 -19.37 -4.72
N TYR A 93 4.08 -18.10 -5.14
CA TYR A 93 2.94 -17.43 -5.79
C TYR A 93 3.28 -16.96 -7.20
N LYS A 94 2.27 -16.71 -8.02
CA LYS A 94 2.45 -16.30 -9.40
C LYS A 94 1.93 -14.88 -9.61
N VAL A 95 2.77 -14.02 -10.17
CA VAL A 95 2.34 -12.71 -10.66
C VAL A 95 1.78 -12.90 -12.07
N VAL A 96 0.54 -12.51 -12.31
CA VAL A 96 -0.12 -12.64 -13.63
C VAL A 96 -0.18 -11.35 -14.41
N GLU A 97 -0.19 -10.23 -13.72
CA GLU A 97 -0.23 -8.91 -14.33
C GLU A 97 0.61 -7.94 -13.52
N THR A 98 1.22 -6.98 -14.21
CA THR A 98 2.01 -5.90 -13.60
C THR A 98 1.65 -4.60 -14.27
N HIS A 99 1.32 -3.57 -13.50
CA HIS A 99 0.89 -2.26 -14.00
C HIS A 99 1.54 -1.10 -13.25
#